data_AF-A0A672ZA03-F1
#
_entry.id   AF-A0A672ZA03-F1
#
_cell.length_a   1.000
_cell.length_b   1.000
_cell.length_c   1.000
_cell.angle_alpha   90.00
_cell.angle_beta   90.00
_cell.angle_gamma   90.00
#
_symmetry.space_group_name_H-M   'P 1'
#
loop_
_entity.id
_entity.type
_entity.pdbx_description
1 polymer ?
#
loop_
_entity_poly.entity_id
_entity_poly.type
_entity_poly.pdbx_seq_one_letter_code
_entity_poly.pdbx_strand_id
1 'polypeptide(L)'
;VDYDWVKNAVMMKKIDEENVWKLCEFVRAERTAPLEQVFAVFISNKNRTVPLWKQKSGRGDHPVIWDYHVILLHVSPQSDAMVYDLDTVLSFPCSLQLYGAKALRSDYGIKPAFHRKFRVIPADVFLQNFASDRSHMRKADGSWQMPPPSYPPIHTAESQMNLDDFISMESSVGWGSIYSLNDFLHGIQTNQI
;
A
#
# COMPACT_ATOMS: atom_id res chain seq x y z
N VAL A 1 13.25 -16.29 10.04
CA VAL A 1 13.64 -14.87 10.17
C VAL A 1 12.54 -14.21 10.95
N ASP A 2 12.83 -13.81 12.19
CA ASP A 2 11.84 -13.20 13.08
C ASP A 2 11.62 -11.75 12.64
N TYR A 3 10.40 -11.40 12.24
CA TYR A 3 10.04 -10.05 11.76
C TYR A 3 9.81 -9.09 12.93
N ASP A 4 10.54 -9.25 14.03
CA ASP A 4 10.40 -8.45 15.25
C ASP A 4 10.69 -6.96 15.02
N TRP A 5 11.45 -6.63 13.97
CA TRP A 5 11.63 -5.24 13.53
C TRP A 5 10.35 -4.60 13.00
N VAL A 6 9.38 -5.37 12.47
CA VAL A 6 8.07 -4.85 12.04
C VAL A 6 7.23 -4.43 13.24
N LYS A 7 7.47 -5.03 14.42
CA LYS A 7 6.85 -4.59 15.68
C LYS A 7 7.52 -3.33 16.25
N ASN A 8 8.80 -3.11 15.91
CA ASN A 8 9.59 -1.95 16.32
C ASN A 8 9.58 -0.79 15.31
N ALA A 9 9.20 -1.05 14.05
CA ALA A 9 8.79 -0.03 13.11
C ALA A 9 7.62 0.70 13.76
N VAL A 10 7.71 2.03 13.87
CA VAL A 10 6.73 2.90 14.51
C VAL A 10 5.34 2.60 13.94
N MET A 11 4.61 1.66 14.55
CA MET A 11 3.37 1.13 14.01
C MET A 11 2.29 2.19 14.17
N MET A 12 1.89 2.80 13.07
CA MET A 12 0.91 3.87 13.08
C MET A 12 -0.38 3.38 12.46
N LYS A 13 -1.37 3.15 13.33
CA LYS A 13 -2.73 2.88 12.87
C LYS A 13 -3.17 4.05 11.98
N LYS A 14 -3.39 3.77 10.68
CA LYS A 14 -3.92 4.68 9.63
C LYS A 14 -2.93 5.57 8.85
N ILE A 15 -1.63 5.32 8.85
CA ILE A 15 -0.70 6.01 7.93
C ILE A 15 0.08 4.93 7.17
N ASP A 16 -0.66 4.17 6.38
CA ASP A 16 -0.17 3.00 5.65
C ASP A 16 0.84 3.38 4.58
N GLU A 17 0.72 4.56 3.97
CA GLU A 17 1.68 5.07 3.01
C GLU A 17 3.08 5.29 3.61
N GLU A 18 3.18 5.87 4.81
CA GLU A 18 4.47 6.05 5.48
C GLU A 18 5.00 4.74 6.05
N ASN A 19 4.11 3.86 6.52
CA ASN A 19 4.51 2.53 6.95
C ASN A 19 5.18 1.75 5.80
N VAL A 20 4.55 1.72 4.61
CA VAL A 20 5.12 1.07 3.42
C VAL A 20 6.40 1.77 2.98
N TRP A 21 6.47 3.11 3.05
CA TRP A 21 7.70 3.84 2.76
C TRP A 21 8.85 3.41 3.68
N LYS A 22 8.57 3.24 4.98
CA LYS A 22 9.54 2.75 5.97
C LYS A 22 9.96 1.31 5.72
N LEU A 23 9.04 0.45 5.27
CA LEU A 23 9.41 -0.91 4.83
C LEU A 23 10.37 -0.86 3.63
N CYS A 24 10.09 -0.02 2.62
CA CYS A 24 10.99 0.18 1.48
C CYS A 24 12.36 0.73 1.91
N GLU A 25 12.38 1.71 2.81
CA GLU A 25 13.62 2.29 3.37
C GLU A 25 14.45 1.22 4.08
N PHE A 26 13.80 0.38 4.88
CA PHE A 26 14.43 -0.73 5.58
C PHE A 26 15.01 -1.76 4.61
N VAL A 27 14.25 -2.18 3.59
CA VAL A 27 14.77 -3.11 2.56
C VAL A 27 16.02 -2.54 1.90
N ARG A 28 16.02 -1.26 1.54
CA ARG A 28 17.18 -0.57 0.95
C ARG A 28 18.38 -0.54 1.89
N ALA A 29 18.17 -0.19 3.17
CA ALA A 29 19.23 -0.04 4.15
C ALA A 29 19.87 -1.39 4.54
N GLU A 30 19.03 -2.38 4.85
CA GLU A 30 19.46 -3.70 5.33
C GLU A 30 19.72 -4.70 4.19
N ARG A 31 19.41 -4.33 2.95
CA ARG A 31 19.58 -5.16 1.73
C ARG A 31 18.94 -6.54 1.87
N THR A 32 17.76 -6.60 2.47
CA THR A 32 17.03 -7.85 2.70
C THR A 32 16.45 -8.44 1.41
N ALA A 33 16.27 -7.62 0.38
CA ALA A 33 15.90 -8.01 -0.98
C ALA A 33 16.46 -7.00 -2.01
N PRO A 34 16.62 -7.39 -3.30
CA PRO A 34 16.89 -6.43 -4.37
C PRO A 34 15.74 -5.42 -4.47
N LEU A 35 16.06 -4.12 -4.50
CA LEU A 35 15.05 -3.07 -4.43
C LEU A 35 14.16 -3.02 -5.68
N GLU A 36 14.71 -3.42 -6.82
CA GLU A 36 14.00 -3.57 -8.10
C GLU A 36 12.90 -4.64 -8.08
N GLN A 37 12.91 -5.51 -7.06
CA GLN A 37 11.87 -6.53 -6.84
C GLN A 37 10.78 -6.05 -5.86
N VAL A 38 10.91 -4.84 -5.32
CA VAL A 38 10.02 -4.31 -4.29
C VAL A 38 9.21 -3.16 -4.84
N PHE A 39 7.92 -3.16 -4.52
CA PHE A 39 6.95 -2.19 -5.01
C PHE A 39 6.06 -1.71 -3.88
N ALA A 40 5.79 -0.41 -3.86
CA ALA A 40 4.65 0.14 -3.14
C ALA A 40 3.41 0.03 -4.03
N VAL A 41 2.31 -0.48 -3.48
CA VAL A 41 1.06 -0.64 -4.21
C VAL A 41 -0.04 0.15 -3.53
N PHE A 42 -0.47 1.23 -4.17
CA PHE A 42 -1.64 2.00 -3.76
C PHE A 42 -2.89 1.36 -4.35
N ILE A 43 -3.90 1.16 -3.51
CA ILE A 43 -5.17 0.53 -3.84
C ILE A 43 -6.24 1.59 -3.62
N SER A 44 -6.87 2.06 -4.69
CA SER A 44 -7.96 3.03 -4.61
C SER A 44 -8.83 2.94 -5.87
N ASN A 45 -9.74 3.90 -6.05
CA ASN A 45 -10.48 4.13 -7.26
C ASN A 45 -10.91 5.59 -7.36
N LYS A 46 -11.59 5.94 -8.46
CA LYS A 46 -12.05 7.32 -8.69
C LYS A 46 -12.93 7.87 -7.56
N ASN A 47 -13.67 7.00 -6.88
CA ASN A 47 -14.60 7.40 -5.82
C ASN A 47 -13.96 7.40 -4.43
N ARG A 48 -12.70 6.96 -4.31
CA ARG A 48 -12.04 6.70 -3.02
C ARG A 48 -12.95 5.86 -2.11
N THR A 49 -13.43 4.76 -2.65
CA THR A 49 -14.23 3.78 -1.90
C THR A 49 -13.89 2.39 -2.39
N VAL A 50 -12.90 1.76 -1.77
CA VAL A 50 -12.45 0.41 -2.12
C VAL A 50 -12.64 -0.55 -0.95
N PRO A 51 -13.29 -1.72 -1.16
CA PRO A 51 -13.46 -2.72 -0.12
C PRO A 51 -12.20 -3.59 0.01
N LEU A 52 -11.73 -3.76 1.25
CA LEU A 52 -10.71 -4.75 1.60
C LEU A 52 -11.19 -5.62 2.76
N TRP A 53 -11.13 -6.94 2.56
CA TRP A 53 -11.44 -7.93 3.59
C TRP A 53 -10.20 -8.27 4.42
N LYS A 54 -10.44 -8.95 5.55
CA LYS A 54 -9.38 -9.41 6.44
C LYS A 54 -8.49 -8.26 6.94
N GLN A 55 -9.13 -7.14 7.30
CA GLN A 55 -8.49 -5.96 7.87
C GLN A 55 -8.70 -5.95 9.39
N LYS A 56 -7.72 -5.46 10.16
CA LYS A 56 -7.73 -5.40 11.64
C LYS A 56 -8.87 -4.54 12.19
N SER A 57 -9.26 -3.52 11.44
CA SER A 57 -10.40 -2.64 11.76
C SER A 57 -11.75 -3.22 11.29
N GLY A 58 -11.75 -4.34 10.57
CA GLY A 58 -12.94 -5.02 10.07
C GLY A 58 -13.73 -5.73 11.15
N ARG A 59 -15.00 -6.04 10.85
CA ARG A 59 -15.92 -6.78 11.73
C ARG A 59 -16.45 -8.01 11.02
N GLY A 60 -16.18 -9.19 11.57
CA GLY A 60 -16.61 -10.46 10.99
C GLY A 60 -16.03 -10.66 9.58
N ASP A 61 -16.90 -10.97 8.60
CA ASP A 61 -16.51 -11.13 7.20
C ASP A 61 -16.89 -9.92 6.32
N HIS A 62 -17.19 -8.77 6.93
CA HIS A 62 -17.42 -7.53 6.19
C HIS A 62 -16.09 -6.86 5.79
N PRO A 63 -16.03 -6.22 4.60
CA PRO A 63 -14.87 -5.43 4.23
C PRO A 63 -14.80 -4.14 5.04
N VAL A 64 -13.60 -3.60 5.16
CA VAL A 64 -13.38 -2.18 5.47
C VAL A 64 -13.43 -1.43 4.15
N ILE A 65 -14.15 -0.31 4.12
CA ILE A 65 -14.16 0.60 2.97
C ILE A 65 -13.11 1.65 3.21
N TRP A 66 -12.08 1.63 2.38
CA TRP A 66 -10.97 2.57 2.40
C TRP A 66 -11.15 3.63 1.32
N ASP A 67 -10.67 4.83 1.60
CA ASP A 67 -10.43 5.86 0.59
C ASP A 67 -9.23 5.48 -0.29
N TYR A 68 -8.15 5.05 0.33
CA TYR A 68 -7.06 4.32 -0.29
C TYR A 68 -6.44 3.35 0.73
N HIS A 69 -5.71 2.36 0.26
CA HIS A 69 -4.87 1.50 1.09
C HIS A 69 -3.51 1.28 0.43
N VAL A 70 -2.44 1.09 1.20
CA VAL A 70 -1.08 0.87 0.70
C VAL A 70 -0.50 -0.41 1.25
N ILE A 71 0.03 -1.25 0.36
CA ILE A 71 0.76 -2.47 0.71
C ILE A 71 2.14 -2.45 0.06
N LEU A 72 3.08 -3.20 0.63
CA LEU A 72 4.33 -3.53 -0.05
C LEU A 72 4.19 -4.89 -0.73
N LEU A 73 4.64 -4.95 -1.98
CA LEU A 73 4.71 -6.16 -2.79
C LEU A 73 6.17 -6.50 -3.08
N HIS A 74 6.57 -7.74 -2.82
CA HIS A 74 7.88 -8.27 -3.20
C HIS A 74 7.71 -9.36 -4.25
N VAL A 75 8.33 -9.20 -5.42
CA VAL A 75 8.23 -10.12 -6.56
C VAL A 75 9.62 -10.68 -6.86
N SER A 76 9.82 -11.96 -6.55
CA SER A 76 11.08 -12.65 -6.82
C SER A 76 10.88 -13.69 -7.92
N PRO A 77 11.78 -13.79 -8.92
CA PRO A 77 11.70 -14.83 -9.93
C PRO A 77 11.82 -16.25 -9.37
N GLN A 78 12.33 -16.41 -8.14
CA GLN A 78 12.58 -17.71 -7.51
C GLN A 78 11.53 -18.12 -6.48
N SER A 79 10.53 -17.28 -6.19
CA SER A 79 9.51 -17.57 -5.17
C SER A 79 8.17 -16.93 -5.50
N ASP A 80 7.13 -17.34 -4.77
CA ASP A 80 5.83 -16.65 -4.84
C ASP A 80 5.98 -15.17 -4.48
N ALA A 81 5.19 -14.32 -5.13
CA ALA A 81 5.10 -12.92 -4.75
C ALA A 81 4.50 -12.77 -3.35
N MET A 82 5.08 -11.90 -2.53
CA MET A 82 4.73 -11.71 -1.13
C MET A 82 4.14 -10.32 -0.90
N VAL A 83 3.08 -10.27 -0.11
CA VAL A 83 2.37 -9.06 0.31
C VAL A 83 2.65 -8.78 1.78
N TYR A 84 3.02 -7.54 2.06
CA TYR A 84 3.25 -6.98 3.38
C TYR A 84 2.19 -5.90 3.62
N ASP A 85 1.12 -6.30 4.28
CA ASP A 85 0.01 -5.42 4.69
C ASP A 85 -0.04 -5.39 6.22
N LEU A 86 0.31 -4.26 6.82
CA LEU A 86 0.34 -4.13 8.28
C LEU A 86 -1.05 -4.05 8.90
N ASP A 87 -2.10 -3.80 8.11
CA ASP A 87 -3.48 -3.72 8.58
C ASP A 87 -4.26 -5.01 8.32
N THR A 88 -3.64 -6.05 7.75
CA THR A 88 -4.29 -7.35 7.57
C THR A 88 -4.36 -8.19 8.85
N VAL A 89 -5.36 -9.08 8.94
CA VAL A 89 -5.42 -10.18 9.91
C VAL A 89 -4.92 -11.51 9.32
N LEU A 90 -4.51 -11.52 8.05
CA LEU A 90 -3.76 -12.62 7.47
C LEU A 90 -2.35 -12.71 8.07
N SER A 91 -1.58 -13.75 7.70
CA SER A 91 -0.18 -13.82 8.10
C SER A 91 0.61 -12.64 7.55
N PHE A 92 1.65 -12.24 8.27
CA PHE A 92 2.55 -11.17 7.83
C PHE A 92 3.99 -11.71 7.71
N PRO A 93 4.60 -11.68 6.50
CA PRO A 93 3.94 -11.46 5.21
C PRO A 93 3.00 -12.63 4.82
N CYS A 94 2.25 -12.48 3.73
CA CYS A 94 1.50 -13.58 3.11
C CYS A 94 1.70 -13.61 1.59
N SER A 95 1.42 -14.74 0.93
CA SER A 95 1.51 -14.81 -0.53
C SER A 95 0.44 -13.95 -1.20
N LEU A 96 0.76 -13.39 -2.37
CA LEU A 96 -0.20 -12.64 -3.20
C LEU A 96 -1.41 -13.50 -3.57
N GLN A 97 -1.23 -14.82 -3.74
CA GLN A 97 -2.34 -15.74 -3.97
C GLN A 97 -3.31 -15.76 -2.79
N LEU A 98 -2.81 -15.87 -1.55
CA LEU A 98 -3.66 -15.86 -0.36
C LEU A 98 -4.31 -14.49 -0.16
N TYR A 99 -3.53 -13.41 -0.31
CA TYR A 99 -4.04 -12.04 -0.18
C TYR A 99 -5.13 -11.73 -1.21
N GLY A 100 -4.87 -12.08 -2.47
CA GLY A 100 -5.82 -11.98 -3.57
C GLY A 100 -7.13 -12.74 -3.30
N ALA A 101 -7.03 -13.98 -2.81
CA ALA A 101 -8.19 -14.81 -2.54
C ALA A 101 -9.02 -14.35 -1.33
N LYS A 102 -8.38 -13.82 -0.28
CA LYS A 102 -9.03 -13.56 1.03
C LYS A 102 -9.29 -12.10 1.32
N ALA A 103 -8.34 -11.21 0.99
CA ALA A 103 -8.39 -9.78 1.29
C ALA A 103 -8.94 -8.98 0.11
N LEU A 104 -8.44 -9.22 -1.11
CA LEU A 104 -8.96 -8.54 -2.30
C LEU A 104 -10.30 -9.14 -2.73
N ARG A 105 -10.38 -10.46 -2.91
CA ARG A 105 -11.51 -11.18 -3.53
C ARG A 105 -11.80 -10.71 -4.96
N SER A 106 -12.77 -11.32 -5.63
CA SER A 106 -13.19 -10.90 -6.97
C SER A 106 -13.96 -9.58 -6.95
N ASP A 107 -13.87 -8.80 -8.02
CA ASP A 107 -14.78 -7.68 -8.29
C ASP A 107 -16.15 -8.14 -8.86
N TYR A 108 -16.30 -9.44 -9.17
CA TYR A 108 -17.56 -10.01 -9.59
C TYR A 108 -18.62 -9.89 -8.48
N GLY A 109 -19.77 -9.30 -8.80
CA GLY A 109 -20.85 -9.04 -7.84
C GLY A 109 -20.64 -7.79 -6.97
N ILE A 110 -19.52 -7.07 -7.13
CA ILE A 110 -19.30 -5.75 -6.53
C ILE A 110 -19.75 -4.68 -7.52
N LYS A 111 -20.42 -3.63 -7.05
CA LYS A 111 -20.83 -2.50 -7.91
C LYS A 111 -19.58 -1.83 -8.51
N PRO A 112 -19.56 -1.44 -9.79
CA PRO A 112 -18.40 -0.84 -10.44
C PRO A 112 -17.79 0.37 -9.71
N ALA A 113 -18.63 1.14 -9.00
CA ALA A 113 -18.21 2.25 -8.14
C ALA A 113 -17.23 1.87 -7.01
N PHE A 114 -17.12 0.59 -6.68
CA PHE A 114 -16.23 0.03 -5.66
C PHE A 114 -15.10 -0.83 -6.23
N HIS A 115 -15.03 -1.00 -7.55
CA HIS A 115 -13.95 -1.80 -8.17
C HIS A 115 -12.60 -1.16 -7.85
N ARG A 116 -11.63 -2.00 -7.52
CA ARG A 116 -10.32 -1.52 -7.07
C ARG A 116 -9.39 -1.40 -8.26
N LYS A 117 -8.57 -0.36 -8.24
CA LYS A 117 -7.41 -0.19 -9.10
C LYS A 117 -6.15 -0.21 -8.25
N PHE A 118 -5.06 -0.60 -8.88
CA PHE A 118 -3.78 -0.83 -8.24
C PHE A 118 -2.73 0.00 -8.96
N ARG A 119 -2.20 1.03 -8.28
CA ARG A 119 -1.02 1.74 -8.76
C ARG A 119 0.20 1.07 -8.15
N VAL A 120 1.02 0.46 -9.00
CA VAL A 120 2.25 -0.25 -8.62
C VAL A 120 3.44 0.64 -8.93
N ILE A 121 4.17 1.05 -7.89
CA ILE A 121 5.33 1.95 -7.98
C ILE A 121 6.58 1.19 -7.52
N PRO A 122 7.65 1.13 -8.33
CA PRO A 122 8.95 0.62 -7.88
C PRO A 122 9.42 1.31 -6.60
N ALA A 123 10.00 0.57 -5.67
CA ALA A 123 10.35 1.07 -4.34
C ALA A 123 11.38 2.21 -4.38
N ASP A 124 12.32 2.20 -5.31
CA ASP A 124 13.28 3.29 -5.54
C ASP A 124 12.56 4.58 -5.96
N VAL A 125 11.62 4.49 -6.90
CA VAL A 125 10.78 5.61 -7.34
C VAL A 125 9.94 6.13 -6.19
N PHE A 126 9.34 5.24 -5.39
CA PHE A 126 8.54 5.63 -4.23
C PHE A 126 9.39 6.36 -3.18
N LEU A 127 10.57 5.83 -2.85
CA LEU A 127 11.49 6.43 -1.89
C LEU A 127 12.01 7.80 -2.35
N GLN A 128 12.19 8.00 -3.65
CA GLN A 128 12.70 9.24 -4.21
C GLN A 128 11.65 10.34 -4.32
N ASN A 129 10.39 9.98 -4.61
CA ASN A 129 9.37 10.94 -5.05
C ASN A 129 8.23 11.16 -4.03
N PHE A 130 8.01 10.25 -3.08
CA PHE A 130 6.91 10.39 -2.14
C PHE A 130 7.14 11.50 -1.11
N ALA A 131 6.12 12.34 -0.91
CA ALA A 131 6.08 13.37 0.12
C ALA A 131 4.69 13.47 0.78
N SER A 132 4.66 13.55 2.10
CA SER A 132 3.46 13.78 2.89
C SER A 132 3.77 14.66 4.10
N ASP A 133 3.11 15.80 4.17
CA ASP A 133 3.12 16.70 5.33
C ASP A 133 2.12 16.27 6.42
N ARG A 134 1.39 15.16 6.17
CA ARG A 134 0.34 14.57 7.01
C ARG A 134 -0.88 15.47 7.20
N SER A 135 -1.03 16.55 6.44
CA SER A 135 -2.17 17.47 6.54
C SER A 135 -3.52 16.76 6.41
N HIS A 136 -3.60 15.71 5.60
CA HIS A 136 -4.80 14.88 5.41
C HIS A 136 -5.25 14.15 6.70
N MET A 137 -4.34 13.94 7.66
CA MET A 137 -4.63 13.34 8.97
C MET A 137 -5.05 14.35 10.03
N ARG A 138 -5.17 15.63 9.67
CA ARG A 138 -5.71 16.68 10.56
C ARG A 138 -7.22 16.80 10.41
N LYS A 139 -7.90 17.02 11.52
CA LYS A 139 -9.31 17.41 11.55
C LYS A 139 -9.45 18.90 11.30
N ALA A 140 -10.68 19.35 11.04
CA ALA A 140 -11.00 20.76 10.83
C ALA A 140 -10.62 21.66 12.02
N ASP A 141 -10.61 21.12 13.25
CA ASP A 141 -10.19 21.83 14.47
C ASP A 141 -8.66 21.87 14.68
N GLY A 142 -7.89 21.32 13.72
CA GLY A 142 -6.43 21.22 13.78
C GLY A 142 -5.90 20.06 14.63
N SER A 143 -6.77 19.31 15.32
CA SER A 143 -6.36 18.11 16.06
C SER A 143 -6.09 16.94 15.13
N TRP A 144 -5.25 16.01 15.57
CA TRP A 144 -4.93 14.83 14.79
C TRP A 144 -6.05 13.78 14.85
N GLN A 145 -6.33 13.13 13.73
CA GLN A 145 -7.22 11.96 13.68
C GLN A 145 -6.62 10.79 14.47
N MET A 146 -5.31 10.61 14.38
CA MET A 146 -4.49 9.66 15.14
C MET A 146 -3.14 10.33 15.46
N PRO A 147 -2.46 9.99 16.57
CA PRO A 147 -1.14 10.54 16.86
C PRO A 147 -0.19 10.36 15.66
N PRO A 148 0.48 11.42 15.18
CA PRO A 148 1.37 11.33 14.04
C PRO A 148 2.69 10.66 14.43
N PRO A 149 3.48 10.18 13.45
CA PRO A 149 4.78 9.58 13.72
C PRO A 149 5.71 10.52 14.45
N SER A 150 6.52 9.95 15.35
CA SER A 150 7.54 10.70 16.10
C SER A 150 8.67 11.18 15.20
N TYR A 151 8.88 10.54 14.06
CA TYR A 151 9.83 11.01 13.04
C TYR A 151 9.22 12.15 12.21
N PRO A 152 10.07 13.06 11.68
CA PRO A 152 9.61 14.16 10.84
C PRO A 152 8.79 13.68 9.63
N PRO A 153 7.88 14.52 9.09
CA PRO A 153 7.20 14.23 7.82
C PRO A 153 8.19 13.89 6.70
N ILE A 154 7.75 13.03 5.78
CA ILE A 154 8.55 12.62 4.62
C ILE A 154 8.40 13.69 3.55
N HIS A 155 9.50 14.34 3.17
CA HIS A 155 9.53 15.36 2.11
C HIS A 155 10.60 15.02 1.09
N THR A 156 10.44 15.55 -0.12
CA THR A 156 11.50 15.59 -1.14
C THR A 156 12.00 17.02 -1.32
N ALA A 157 12.98 17.23 -2.21
CA ALA A 157 13.40 18.59 -2.56
C ALA A 157 12.31 19.33 -3.37
N GLU A 158 11.46 18.58 -4.07
CA GLU A 158 10.46 19.06 -5.01
C GLU A 158 9.06 19.20 -4.39
N SER A 159 8.74 18.44 -3.33
CA SER A 159 7.42 18.46 -2.72
C SER A 159 7.45 18.20 -1.21
N GLN A 160 6.50 18.85 -0.51
CA GLN A 160 6.16 18.54 0.88
C GLN A 160 4.90 17.68 0.99
N MET A 161 4.06 17.65 -0.04
CA MET A 161 2.81 16.91 -0.06
C MET A 161 2.40 16.60 -1.50
N ASN A 162 2.45 15.33 -1.88
CA ASN A 162 1.98 14.83 -3.18
C ASN A 162 1.23 13.50 -3.06
N LEU A 163 0.76 13.15 -1.87
CA LEU A 163 0.02 11.91 -1.60
C LEU A 163 -1.15 11.70 -2.57
N ASP A 164 -1.88 12.76 -2.93
CA ASP A 164 -3.01 12.65 -3.86
C ASP A 164 -2.59 12.15 -5.26
N ASP A 165 -1.35 12.40 -5.70
CA ASP A 165 -0.84 11.91 -6.98
C ASP A 165 -0.58 10.40 -6.95
N PHE A 166 -0.23 9.86 -5.78
CA PHE A 166 -0.08 8.42 -5.55
C PHE A 166 -1.44 7.71 -5.38
N ILE A 167 -2.41 8.37 -4.73
CA ILE A 167 -3.78 7.86 -4.58
C ILE A 167 -4.51 7.87 -5.92
N SER A 168 -4.26 8.87 -6.76
CA SER A 168 -4.91 9.02 -8.06
C SER A 168 -4.77 7.76 -8.90
N MET A 169 -5.88 7.33 -9.52
CA MET A 169 -5.93 6.17 -10.42
C MET A 169 -6.10 6.58 -11.89
N GLU A 170 -5.61 7.78 -12.22
CA GLU A 170 -5.48 8.31 -13.57
C GLU A 170 -4.06 8.12 -14.09
N SER A 171 -3.90 7.54 -15.29
CA SER A 171 -2.59 7.17 -15.85
C SER A 171 -1.70 8.36 -16.20
N SER A 172 -2.28 9.55 -16.37
CA SER A 172 -1.55 10.79 -16.64
C SER A 172 -1.02 11.48 -15.38
N VAL A 173 -1.28 10.92 -14.19
CA VAL A 173 -0.90 11.50 -12.90
C VAL A 173 0.04 10.57 -12.16
N GLY A 174 1.00 11.13 -11.42
CA GLY A 174 1.87 10.40 -10.50
C GLY A 174 2.86 9.47 -11.18
N TRP A 175 3.29 8.43 -10.45
CA TRP A 175 4.34 7.49 -10.85
C TRP A 175 3.83 6.05 -10.89
N GLY A 176 4.60 5.18 -11.56
CA GLY A 176 4.27 3.76 -11.67
C GLY A 176 3.13 3.47 -12.65
N SER A 177 2.68 2.22 -12.64
CA SER A 177 1.68 1.70 -13.58
C SER A 177 0.38 1.37 -12.86
N ILE A 178 -0.75 1.50 -13.56
CA ILE A 178 -2.09 1.29 -12.99
C ILE A 178 -2.73 0.05 -13.61
N TYR A 179 -3.28 -0.81 -12.77
CA TYR A 179 -3.88 -2.08 -13.17
C TYR A 179 -5.31 -2.22 -12.64
N SER A 180 -6.14 -2.95 -13.39
CA SER A 180 -7.35 -3.56 -12.81
C SER A 180 -6.97 -4.69 -11.86
N LEU A 181 -7.91 -5.19 -11.06
CA LEU A 181 -7.67 -6.35 -10.20
C LEU A 181 -7.14 -7.56 -10.98
N ASN A 182 -7.78 -7.87 -12.11
CA ASN A 182 -7.42 -9.06 -12.88
C ASN A 182 -6.03 -8.89 -13.52
N ASP A 183 -5.74 -7.72 -14.08
CA ASP A 183 -4.45 -7.44 -14.70
C ASP A 183 -3.33 -7.41 -13.65
N PHE A 184 -3.60 -6.90 -12.45
CA PHE A 184 -2.66 -6.92 -11.33
C PHE A 184 -2.31 -8.35 -10.92
N LEU A 185 -3.32 -9.19 -10.67
CA LEU A 185 -3.08 -10.58 -10.25
C LEU A 185 -2.45 -11.42 -11.35
N HIS A 186 -2.88 -11.26 -12.61
CA HIS A 186 -2.36 -12.01 -13.74
C HIS A 186 -0.96 -11.55 -14.14
N GLY A 187 -0.71 -10.24 -14.13
CA GLY A 187 0.57 -9.65 -14.51
C GLY A 187 1.70 -10.09 -13.57
N ILE A 188 1.44 -10.15 -12.26
CA ILE A 188 2.43 -10.68 -11.30
C ILE A 188 2.67 -12.18 -11.51
N GLN A 189 1.61 -12.97 -11.78
CA GLN A 189 1.76 -14.41 -12.05
C GLN A 189 2.56 -14.70 -13.32
N THR A 190 2.54 -13.79 -14.29
CA THR A 190 3.18 -13.96 -15.61
C THR A 190 4.48 -13.16 -15.76
N ASN A 191 4.95 -12.51 -14.69
CA ASN A 191 6.13 -11.63 -14.69
C ASN A 191 6.04 -10.50 -15.74
N GLN A 192 4.85 -9.89 -15.90
CA GLN A 192 4.58 -8.79 -16.82
C GLN A 192 4.44 -7.42 -16.13
N ILE A 193 4.72 -7.37 -14.83
CA ILE A 193 4.70 -6.16 -13.99
C ILE A 193 6.07 -5.99 -13.36
#